data_AF-A0A7X9HHH1-F1
#
_entry.id   AF-A0A7X9HHH1-F1
#
_cell.length_a   1.000
_cell.length_b   1.000
_cell.length_c   1.000
_cell.angle_alpha   90.00
_cell.angle_beta   90.00
_cell.angle_gamma   90.00
#
_symmetry.space_group_name_H-M   'P 1'
#
loop_
_entity.id
_entity.type
_entity.pdbx_description
1 polymer ?
#
loop_
_entity_poly.entity_id
_entity_poly.type
_entity_poly.pdbx_seq_one_letter_code
_entity_poly.pdbx_strand_id
1 'polypeptide(L)' 'MLRFYCSTCRKEFEAEGRKDEYVSPVYGPCSHYLADCPDCGKECGEYRVPKNIKLATAPEAPSCGAGGCCCGM' A
#
# COMPACT_ATOMS: atom_id res chain seq x y z
N MET A 1 -5.84 17.43 -8.39
CA MET A 1 -6.82 16.36 -8.64
C MET A 1 -6.12 15.03 -8.46
N LEU A 2 -6.75 14.11 -7.75
CA LEU A 2 -6.23 12.77 -7.46
C LEU A 2 -6.84 11.78 -8.46
N ARG A 3 -6.08 10.73 -8.78
CA ARG A 3 -6.52 9.64 -9.66
C ARG A 3 -7.15 8.55 -8.82
N PHE A 4 -8.34 8.11 -9.20
CA PHE A 4 -9.07 7.02 -8.57
C PHE A 4 -9.33 5.93 -9.61
N TYR A 5 -9.33 4.68 -9.16
CA TYR A 5 -9.65 3.54 -10.01
C TYR A 5 -10.88 2.84 -9.48
N CYS A 6 -11.93 2.79 -10.30
CA CYS A 6 -13.12 2.03 -9.97
C CYS A 6 -12.96 0.58 -10.43
N SER A 7 -12.76 -0.35 -9.49
CA SER A 7 -12.69 -1.79 -9.82
C SER A 7 -14.00 -2.35 -10.39
N THR A 8 -15.14 -1.68 -10.14
CA THR A 8 -16.44 -2.11 -10.68
C THR A 8 -16.58 -1.70 -12.15
N CYS A 9 -16.33 -0.43 -12.49
CA CYS A 9 -16.39 0.05 -13.88
C CYS A 9 -15.11 -0.25 -14.67
N ARG A 10 -14.03 -0.67 -14.01
CA ARG A 10 -12.66 -0.83 -14.55
C ARG A 10 -12.17 0.42 -15.29
N LYS A 11 -12.52 1.59 -14.77
CA LYS A 11 -12.16 2.90 -15.31
C LYS A 11 -11.39 3.70 -14.27
N GLU A 12 -10.39 4.43 -14.76
CA GLU A 12 -9.68 5.46 -14.00
C GLU A 12 -10.37 6.81 -14.22
N PHE A 13 -10.49 7.58 -13.14
CA PHE A 13 -11.13 8.89 -13.16
C PHE A 13 -10.40 9.85 -12.22
N GLU A 14 -10.50 11.14 -12.50
CA GLU A 14 -9.90 12.19 -11.68
C GLU A 14 -10.98 12.88 -10.85
N ALA A 15 -10.75 12.98 -9.55
CA ALA A 15 -11.65 13.64 -8.62
C ALA A 15 -10.85 14.44 -7.57
N GLU A 16 -11.53 15.31 -6.83
CA GLU A 16 -10.90 16.03 -5.71
C GLU A 16 -10.51 15.04 -4.59
N GLY A 17 -11.39 14.06 -4.33
CA GLY A 17 -11.21 13.06 -3.29
C GLY A 17 -11.47 13.62 -1.89
N ARG A 18 -12.23 12.89 -1.07
CA ARG A 18 -12.36 13.18 0.36
C ARG A 18 -11.21 12.51 1.11
N LYS A 19 -10.51 13.28 1.94
CA LYS A 19 -9.51 12.74 2.87
C LYS A 19 -10.25 12.09 4.05
N ASP A 20 -10.06 10.79 4.22
CA ASP A 20 -10.56 10.03 5.35
C ASP A 20 -9.41 9.67 6.28
N GLU A 21 -9.51 10.13 7.53
CA GLU A 21 -8.51 9.95 8.57
C GLU A 21 -8.96 8.84 9.51
N TYR A 22 -8.13 7.79 9.63
CA TYR A 22 -8.44 6.62 10.43
C TYR A 22 -7.26 6.27 11.31
N VAL A 23 -7.55 5.79 12.52
CA VAL A 23 -6.51 5.33 13.45
C VAL A 23 -6.37 3.82 13.31
N SER A 24 -5.26 3.40 12.72
CA SER A 24 -4.95 1.99 12.57
C SER A 24 -4.27 1.50 13.85
N PRO A 25 -4.74 0.41 14.50
CA PRO A 25 -4.19 -0.04 15.78
C PRO A 25 -2.73 -0.51 15.69
N VAL A 26 -2.26 -0.86 14.49
CA VAL A 26 -0.89 -1.33 14.23
C VAL A 26 0.06 -0.18 13.86
N TYR A 27 -0.41 0.80 13.09
CA TYR A 27 0.42 1.83 12.46
C TYR A 27 0.15 3.25 12.96
N GLY A 28 -0.84 3.44 13.82
CA GLY A 28 -1.24 4.75 14.35
C GLY A 28 -2.16 5.55 13.40
N PRO A 29 -2.20 6.89 13.53
CA PRO A 29 -3.08 7.73 12.72
C PRO A 29 -2.63 7.71 11.25
N CYS A 30 -3.51 7.25 10.39
CA CYS A 30 -3.33 7.17 8.95
C CYS A 30 -4.40 8.00 8.23
N SER A 31 -4.12 8.33 6.98
CA SER A 31 -5.07 9.03 6.11
C SER A 31 -5.09 8.38 4.75
N HIS A 32 -6.27 8.25 4.17
CA HIS A 32 -6.46 7.82 2.79
C HIS A 32 -7.40 8.77 2.07
N TYR A 33 -7.36 8.75 0.73
CA TYR A 33 -8.28 9.52 -0.08
C TYR A 33 -9.28 8.57 -0.73
N LEU A 34 -10.56 8.96 -0.68
CA LEU A 34 -11.69 8.24 -1.25
C LEU A 34 -12.42 9.16 -2.23
N ALA A 35 -12.97 8.60 -3.30
CA ALA A 35 -13.87 9.32 -4.19
C ALA A 35 -14.96 8.40 -4.72
N ASP A 36 -16.15 8.95 -4.90
CA ASP A 36 -17.28 8.24 -5.47
C ASP A 36 -17.16 8.17 -7.00
N CYS A 37 -17.35 6.97 -7.56
CA CYS A 37 -17.36 6.80 -9.00
C CYS A 37 -18.62 7.46 -9.61
N PRO A 38 -18.51 8.36 -10.59
CA PRO A 38 -19.68 9.02 -11.19
C PRO A 38 -20.59 8.08 -12.00
N ASP A 39 -20.09 6.89 -12.34
CA ASP A 39 -20.76 5.92 -13.22
C ASP A 39 -21.58 4.90 -12.40
N CYS A 40 -21.06 4.47 -11.23
CA CYS A 40 -21.71 3.45 -10.38
C CYS A 40 -21.98 3.88 -8.93
N GLY A 41 -21.54 5.07 -8.52
CA GLY A 41 -21.75 5.59 -7.16
C GLY A 41 -20.99 4.87 -6.04
N LYS A 42 -20.05 3.97 -6.36
CA LYS A 42 -19.23 3.29 -5.35
C LYS A 42 -18.03 4.11 -4.91
N GLU A 43 -17.74 4.07 -3.62
CA GLU A 43 -16.49 4.59 -3.06
C GLU A 43 -15.29 3.83 -3.62
N CYS A 44 -14.39 4.59 -4.23
CA CYS A 44 -13.15 4.11 -4.82
C CYS A 44 -11.98 4.77 -4.09
N GLY A 45 -10.96 3.98 -3.76
CA GLY A 45 -9.72 4.49 -3.16
C GLY A 45 -8.82 5.16 -4.19
N GLU A 46 -7.96 6.06 -3.71
CA GLU A 46 -6.90 6.66 -4.51
C GLU A 46 -6.07 5.58 -5.20
N TYR A 47 -5.94 5.71 -6.51
CA TYR A 47 -5.07 4.86 -7.31
C TYR A 47 -3.61 5.27 -7.06
N ARG A 48 -3.03 4.69 -6.02
CA ARG A 48 -1.58 4.72 -5.82
C ARG A 48 -0.97 3.70 -6.76
N VAL A 49 -0.31 4.18 -7.83
CA VAL A 49 0.65 3.34 -8.54
C VAL A 49 1.64 2.87 -7.48
N PRO A 50 1.77 1.55 -7.22
CA PRO A 50 2.82 1.08 -6.34
C PRO A 50 4.11 1.61 -6.94
N LYS A 51 4.79 2.52 -6.23
CA LYS A 51 6.13 2.95 -6.62
C LYS A 51 6.91 1.66 -6.69
N ASN A 52 7.20 1.27 -7.95
CA ASN A 52 8.04 0.17 -8.35
C ASN A 52 8.72 -0.43 -7.13
N ILE A 53 8.20 -1.58 -6.68
CA ILE A 53 9.05 -2.51 -5.96
C ILE A 53 10.15 -2.79 -6.99
N LYS A 54 11.22 -1.95 -6.95
CA LYS A 54 12.55 -2.47 -7.14
C LYS A 54 12.48 -3.72 -6.29
N LEU A 55 12.56 -4.88 -6.92
CA LEU A 55 12.88 -6.11 -6.25
C LEU A 55 14.02 -5.72 -5.29
N ALA A 56 13.65 -5.41 -4.05
CA ALA A 56 14.58 -5.33 -2.98
C ALA A 56 14.94 -6.80 -2.89
N THR A 57 16.13 -7.08 -3.44
CA THR A 57 16.96 -8.18 -3.02
C THR A 57 16.52 -8.57 -1.63
N ALA A 58 16.09 -9.83 -1.47
CA ALA A 58 15.82 -10.37 -0.15
C ALA A 58 16.95 -9.87 0.75
N PRO A 59 16.64 -9.21 1.89
CA PRO A 59 17.70 -8.85 2.80
C PRO A 59 18.38 -10.18 3.14
N GLU A 60 19.63 -10.30 2.67
CA GLU A 60 20.57 -11.25 3.20
C GLU A 60 20.39 -11.18 4.70
N ALA A 61 19.87 -12.25 5.29
CA ALA A 61 19.79 -12.35 6.73
C ALA A 61 21.24 -12.15 7.23
N PRO A 62 21.52 -11.11 8.03
CA PRO A 62 22.82 -11.02 8.68
C PRO A 62 22.80 -12.06 9.79
N SER A 63 23.13 -13.31 9.44
CA SER A 63 23.47 -14.29 10.47
C SER A 63 24.84 -13.90 11.00
N CYS A 64 24.78 -13.10 12.07
CA CYS A 64 25.71 -13.00 13.19
C CYS A 64 27.11 -13.56 12.95
N GLY A 65 28.11 -12.68 13.00
CA GLY A 65 29.51 -13.05 12.92
C GLY A 65 30.05 -13.81 14.13
N ALA A 66 31.25 -14.34 13.92
CA ALA A 66 32.27 -14.66 14.91
C ALA A 66 31.92 -15.68 16.02
N GLY A 67 32.45 -16.90 15.83
CA GLY A 67 32.97 -17.73 16.92
C GLY A 67 32.01 -18.77 17.50
N GLY A 68 32.41 -20.04 17.36
CA GLY A 68 32.00 -21.10 18.30
C GLY A 68 31.04 -22.16 17.77
N CYS A 69 31.57 -23.37 17.62
CA CYS A 69 30.96 -24.70 17.77
C CYS A 69 29.43 -24.87 17.68
N CYS A 70 28.98 -25.77 16.79
CA CYS A 70 28.04 -26.88 17.02
C CYS A 70 28.02 -27.77 15.74
N CYS A 71 28.81 -28.84 15.64
CA CYS A 71 28.45 -30.23 16.02
C CYS A 71 27.15 -30.77 15.38
N GLY A 72 27.31 -31.73 14.47
CA GLY A 72 26.59 -33.01 14.50
C GLY A 72 25.31 -33.15 13.68
N MET A 73 25.45 -33.59 12.42
CA MET A 73 25.07 -34.93 11.92
C MET A 73 25.21 -34.96 10.40
#